data_AF-A0A537HUN8-F1
#
_entry.id   AF-A0A537HUN8-F1
#
_cell.length_a   1.000
_cell.length_b   1.000
_cell.length_c   1.000
_cell.angle_alpha   90.00
_cell.angle_beta   90.00
_cell.angle_gamma   90.00
#
_symmetry.space_group_name_H-M   'P 1'
#
loop_
_entity.id
_entity.type
_entity.pdbx_description
1 polymer ?
#
loop_
_entity_poly.entity_id
_entity_poly.type
_entity_poly.pdbx_seq_one_letter_code
_entity_poly.pdbx_strand_id
1 'polypeptide(L)'
;MRRIFYSLLFLLLSIAGNTQKDSMDAIFTFRISDYMVKLDDSTTVVQVAIPDSWPLRISEKQMGVLKYRFEPGKDYDTAMIGYGRCYLIKGEWHYFTIKRTKDRGPQQGDLLITKCKIPKAYTGLLFNLARNGISLTNVYDEPFYNSTEIFSFGPATEQAFLDSMAADIRYTAKAMLKQGSIPNQVVNGGIYDGKKVFDAMQAITKKDVEKFLKYVKVSPSKYAGNTWKVSEVFATWMVSKTPEAIE
;
A
#
# COMPACT_ATOMS: atom_id res chain seq x y z
N MET A 1 33.84 20.25 51.78
CA MET A 1 34.12 19.80 50.39
C MET A 1 33.48 18.46 49.98
N ARG A 2 32.61 17.82 50.77
CA ARG A 2 32.05 16.48 50.45
C ARG A 2 30.56 16.47 50.07
N ARG A 3 29.89 17.64 50.07
CA ARG A 3 28.45 17.79 49.77
C ARG A 3 28.15 18.39 48.39
N ILE A 4 29.14 18.94 47.69
CA ILE A 4 28.96 19.53 46.35
C ILE A 4 29.09 18.45 45.24
N PHE A 5 29.73 17.31 45.54
CA PHE A 5 29.96 16.25 44.56
C PHE A 5 28.72 15.40 44.25
N TYR A 6 27.73 15.33 45.15
CA TYR A 6 26.52 14.53 44.93
C TYR A 6 25.47 15.25 44.06
N SER A 7 25.52 16.58 43.97
CA SER A 7 24.58 17.35 43.15
C SER A 7 24.94 17.30 41.65
N LEU A 8 26.22 17.10 41.30
CA LEU A 8 26.64 16.95 39.90
C LEU A 8 26.36 15.55 39.34
N LEU A 9 26.33 14.51 40.19
CA LEU A 9 26.11 13.14 39.73
C LEU A 9 24.62 12.85 39.42
N PHE A 10 23.69 13.58 40.03
CA PHE A 10 22.25 13.47 39.71
C PHE A 10 21.86 14.24 38.44
N LEU A 11 22.62 15.24 38.02
CA LEU A 11 22.34 16.00 36.78
C LEU A 11 22.77 15.26 35.51
N LEU A 12 23.71 14.31 35.61
CA LEU A 12 24.19 13.50 34.48
C LEU A 12 23.31 12.27 34.18
N LEU A 13 22.41 11.88 35.10
CA LEU A 13 21.45 10.79 34.88
C LEU A 13 20.14 11.23 34.22
N SER A 14 19.87 12.54 34.17
CA SER A 14 18.70 13.12 33.49
C SER A 14 18.91 13.42 32.00
N ILE A 15 20.09 13.10 31.44
CA ILE A 15 20.39 13.20 30.00
C ILE A 15 20.29 11.83 29.31
N ALA A 16 19.48 10.91 29.85
CA ALA A 16 18.71 10.02 28.98
C ALA A 16 17.60 10.88 28.32
N GLY A 17 18.03 11.90 27.57
CA GLY A 17 17.16 12.70 26.74
C GLY A 17 16.42 11.71 25.86
N ASN A 18 15.08 11.78 25.92
CA ASN A 18 14.20 11.14 24.96
C ASN A 18 14.87 11.18 23.60
N THR A 19 15.39 10.05 23.14
CA THR A 19 15.77 9.91 21.74
C THR A 19 14.45 10.17 21.03
N GLN A 20 14.27 11.39 20.51
CA GLN A 20 13.17 11.72 19.63
C GLN A 20 13.32 10.71 18.51
N LYS A 21 12.56 9.61 18.57
CA LYS A 21 12.64 8.53 17.58
C LYS A 21 12.47 9.24 16.25
N ASP A 22 13.52 9.23 15.43
CA ASP A 22 13.54 9.85 14.12
C ASP A 22 12.20 9.51 13.43
N SER A 23 11.39 10.53 13.18
CA SER A 23 10.07 10.37 12.58
C SER A 23 10.06 11.07 11.23
N MET A 24 9.41 10.45 10.25
CA MET A 24 9.21 11.04 8.93
C MET A 24 7.72 11.18 8.62
N ASP A 25 7.44 12.08 7.68
CA ASP A 25 6.11 12.29 7.12
C ASP A 25 5.93 11.43 5.87
N ALA A 26 4.80 10.73 5.76
CA ALA A 26 4.45 9.96 4.59
C ALA A 26 2.95 10.03 4.30
N ILE A 27 2.56 9.96 3.02
CA ILE A 27 1.14 9.92 2.62
C ILE A 27 0.71 8.46 2.54
N PHE A 28 -0.35 8.11 3.26
CA PHE A 28 -0.96 6.80 3.24
C PHE A 28 -2.37 6.87 2.66
N THR A 29 -2.74 5.78 1.99
CA THR A 29 -4.07 5.52 1.44
C THR A 29 -4.73 4.41 2.25
N PHE A 30 -5.90 4.68 2.78
CA PHE A 30 -6.71 3.77 3.57
C PHE A 30 -8.06 3.52 2.88
N ARG A 31 -8.63 2.35 3.08
CA ARG A 31 -10.03 2.10 2.70
C ARG A 31 -10.96 2.63 3.77
N ILE A 32 -12.00 3.36 3.39
CA ILE A 32 -13.09 3.67 4.30
C ILE A 32 -13.97 2.45 4.54
N SER A 33 -14.49 2.29 5.75
CA SER A 33 -15.48 1.25 6.05
C SER A 33 -16.86 1.59 5.49
N ASP A 34 -17.86 0.78 5.83
CA ASP A 34 -19.28 1.02 5.55
C ASP A 34 -19.92 2.09 6.46
N TYR A 35 -19.31 2.43 7.59
CA TYR A 35 -19.77 3.53 8.44
C TYR A 35 -19.73 4.89 7.72
N MET A 36 -20.93 5.45 7.51
CA MET A 36 -21.14 6.75 6.88
C MET A 36 -22.29 7.50 7.56
N VAL A 37 -22.04 8.73 8.03
CA VAL A 37 -23.07 9.58 8.62
C VAL A 37 -23.18 10.86 7.82
N LYS A 38 -24.33 11.08 7.18
CA LYS A 38 -24.62 12.34 6.49
C LYS A 38 -24.88 13.42 7.54
N LEU A 39 -24.15 14.53 7.47
CA LEU A 39 -24.38 15.70 8.32
C LEU A 39 -25.28 16.71 7.63
N ASP A 40 -25.07 16.88 6.32
CA ASP A 40 -25.86 17.71 5.42
C ASP A 40 -25.76 17.14 3.99
N ASP A 41 -26.39 17.82 3.02
CA ASP A 41 -26.41 17.39 1.62
C ASP A 41 -25.02 17.32 0.99
N SER A 42 -24.04 18.06 1.49
CA SER A 42 -22.68 18.13 0.94
C SER A 42 -21.62 17.45 1.82
N THR A 43 -21.96 17.08 3.06
CA THR A 43 -20.99 16.64 4.06
C THR A 43 -21.33 15.26 4.61
N THR A 44 -20.33 14.37 4.62
CA THR A 44 -20.46 13.01 5.15
C THR A 44 -19.28 12.68 6.06
N VAL A 45 -19.56 12.14 7.24
CA VAL A 45 -18.54 11.51 8.08
C VAL A 45 -18.27 10.12 7.55
N VAL A 46 -17.00 9.81 7.29
CA VAL A 46 -16.51 8.47 6.97
C VAL A 46 -15.50 8.06 8.03
N GLN A 47 -15.23 6.76 8.17
CA GLN A 47 -14.18 6.29 9.07
C GLN A 47 -13.18 5.38 8.36
N VAL A 48 -11.95 5.36 8.88
CA VAL A 48 -10.91 4.40 8.51
C VAL A 48 -10.41 3.68 9.76
N ALA A 49 -10.05 2.42 9.59
CA ALA A 49 -9.41 1.61 10.63
C ALA A 49 -7.90 1.68 10.47
N ILE A 50 -7.21 1.98 11.56
CA ILE A 50 -5.76 2.01 11.67
C ILE A 50 -5.41 1.21 12.93
N PRO A 51 -5.01 -0.06 12.79
CA PRO A 51 -4.72 -0.91 13.94
C PRO A 51 -3.66 -0.29 14.83
N ASP A 52 -3.78 -0.43 16.15
CA ASP A 52 -2.79 0.09 17.12
C ASP A 52 -1.39 -0.51 16.92
N SER A 53 -1.29 -1.67 16.25
CA SER A 53 -0.03 -2.30 15.87
C SER A 53 0.72 -1.54 14.77
N TRP A 54 0.04 -0.67 14.01
CA TRP A 54 0.71 0.18 13.03
C TRP A 54 1.42 1.33 13.76
N PRO A 55 2.73 1.49 13.60
CA PRO A 55 3.46 2.61 14.17
C PRO A 55 3.23 3.89 13.34
N LEU A 56 1.98 4.21 12.98
CA LEU A 56 1.63 5.45 12.29
C LEU A 56 0.64 6.28 13.09
N ARG A 57 0.68 7.59 12.89
CA ARG A 57 -0.21 8.52 13.59
C ARG A 57 -0.84 9.51 12.62
N ILE A 58 -2.15 9.64 12.72
CA ILE A 58 -2.93 10.74 12.17
C ILE A 58 -3.23 11.70 13.32
N SER A 59 -3.03 12.99 13.11
CA SER A 59 -3.38 14.00 14.12
C SER A 59 -4.83 14.43 13.97
N GLU A 60 -5.45 14.90 15.04
CA GLU A 60 -6.70 15.64 14.91
C GLU A 60 -6.53 16.83 13.96
N LYS A 61 -7.60 17.17 13.25
CA LYS A 61 -7.68 18.19 12.20
C LYS A 61 -6.81 17.90 10.97
N GLN A 62 -6.16 16.74 10.89
CA GLN A 62 -5.38 16.32 9.73
C GLN A 62 -6.26 16.26 8.48
N MET A 63 -5.77 16.85 7.39
CA MET A 63 -6.46 16.85 6.11
C MET A 63 -6.45 15.45 5.48
N GLY A 64 -7.59 15.02 4.95
CA GLY A 64 -7.75 13.83 4.14
C GLY A 64 -8.44 14.15 2.81
N VAL A 65 -8.01 13.48 1.75
CA VAL A 65 -8.64 13.54 0.42
C VAL A 65 -9.31 12.20 0.19
N LEU A 66 -10.60 12.23 -0.15
CA LEU A 66 -11.36 11.04 -0.47
C LEU A 66 -11.42 10.87 -2.00
N LYS A 67 -11.08 9.67 -2.48
CA LYS A 67 -11.12 9.29 -3.88
C LYS A 67 -11.90 8.00 -4.07
N TYR A 68 -12.44 7.78 -5.27
CA TYR A 68 -12.99 6.48 -5.62
C TYR A 68 -11.90 5.41 -5.60
N ARG A 69 -12.32 4.18 -5.32
CA ARG A 69 -11.51 2.99 -5.59
C ARG A 69 -11.70 2.54 -7.04
N PHE A 70 -10.60 2.13 -7.68
CA PHE A 70 -10.66 1.48 -8.97
C PHE A 70 -11.31 0.10 -8.87
N GLU A 71 -12.23 -0.18 -9.77
CA GLU A 71 -12.90 -1.47 -9.90
C GLU A 71 -12.84 -1.93 -11.37
N PRO A 72 -12.22 -3.09 -11.65
CA PRO A 72 -12.15 -3.63 -13.01
C PRO A 72 -13.54 -3.69 -13.67
N GLY A 73 -13.64 -3.17 -14.89
CA GLY A 73 -14.88 -3.17 -15.66
C GLY A 73 -15.86 -2.05 -15.31
N LYS A 74 -15.49 -1.11 -14.44
CA LYS A 74 -16.26 0.12 -14.19
C LYS A 74 -15.53 1.35 -14.72
N ASP A 75 -16.30 2.34 -15.18
CA ASP A 75 -15.78 3.62 -15.70
C ASP A 75 -15.24 4.55 -14.61
N TYR A 76 -15.26 4.14 -13.34
CA TYR A 76 -14.76 4.94 -12.23
C TYR A 76 -13.24 4.79 -12.11
N ASP A 77 -12.53 5.87 -12.39
CA ASP A 77 -11.13 6.05 -12.03
C ASP A 77 -10.99 6.40 -10.54
N THR A 78 -9.76 6.49 -10.03
CA THR A 78 -9.51 7.03 -8.68
C THR A 78 -9.69 8.55 -8.63
N ALA A 79 -10.76 9.09 -9.23
CA ALA A 79 -11.09 10.50 -9.16
C ALA A 79 -11.44 10.93 -7.73
N MET A 80 -11.26 12.22 -7.46
CA MET A 80 -11.57 12.82 -6.17
C MET A 80 -13.09 12.92 -5.95
N ILE A 81 -13.54 12.42 -4.81
CA ILE A 81 -14.91 12.56 -4.30
C ILE A 81 -15.04 13.86 -3.49
N GLY A 82 -14.04 14.17 -2.68
CA GLY A 82 -14.05 15.31 -1.78
C GLY A 82 -12.83 15.36 -0.87
N TYR A 83 -12.85 16.27 0.11
CA TYR A 83 -11.78 16.42 1.09
C TYR A 83 -12.34 16.89 2.43
N GLY A 84 -11.55 16.73 3.48
CA GLY A 84 -12.02 17.01 4.82
C GLY A 84 -10.98 16.77 5.90
N ARG A 85 -11.39 16.77 7.17
CA ARG A 85 -10.47 16.65 8.31
C ARG A 85 -10.88 15.52 9.24
N CYS A 86 -9.87 14.91 9.86
CA CYS A 86 -10.06 13.99 10.99
C CYS A 86 -10.51 14.80 12.21
N TYR A 87 -11.71 14.55 12.74
CA TYR A 87 -12.22 15.28 13.92
C TYR A 87 -12.33 14.42 15.17
N LEU A 88 -12.33 13.10 15.03
CA LEU A 88 -12.42 12.17 16.14
C LEU A 88 -11.49 10.98 15.90
N ILE A 89 -10.77 10.58 16.94
CA ILE A 89 -9.96 9.37 16.98
C ILE A 89 -10.42 8.57 18.20
N LYS A 90 -10.82 7.32 18.01
CA LYS A 90 -11.31 6.44 19.08
C LYS A 90 -10.73 5.03 18.89
N GLY A 91 -9.63 4.75 19.60
CA GLY A 91 -8.84 3.53 19.37
C GLY A 91 -8.34 3.51 17.93
N GLU A 92 -8.54 2.38 17.24
CA GLU A 92 -8.16 2.21 15.83
C GLU A 92 -8.98 3.05 14.84
N TRP A 93 -10.12 3.61 15.26
CA TRP A 93 -11.06 4.29 14.36
C TRP A 93 -10.78 5.78 14.26
N HIS A 94 -10.61 6.26 13.02
CA HIS A 94 -10.37 7.66 12.71
C HIS A 94 -11.49 8.19 11.82
N TYR A 95 -12.18 9.24 12.29
CA TYR A 95 -13.39 9.77 11.67
C TYR A 95 -13.10 11.07 10.94
N PHE A 96 -13.36 11.07 9.64
CA PHE A 96 -13.14 12.21 8.75
C PHE A 96 -14.48 12.79 8.30
N THR A 97 -14.67 14.09 8.50
CA THR A 97 -15.79 14.83 7.92
C THR A 97 -15.42 15.31 6.53
N ILE A 98 -16.00 14.71 5.49
CA ILE A 98 -15.68 14.94 4.08
C ILE A 98 -16.73 15.84 3.44
N LYS A 99 -16.30 16.96 2.88
CA LYS A 99 -17.11 17.80 1.99
C LYS A 99 -16.97 17.29 0.56
N ARG A 100 -18.10 16.96 -0.07
CA ARG A 100 -18.17 16.41 -1.42
C ARG A 100 -17.91 17.49 -2.47
N THR A 101 -17.25 17.10 -3.55
CA THR A 101 -17.02 17.92 -4.75
C THR A 101 -17.65 17.30 -6.00
N LYS A 102 -18.35 16.16 -5.84
CA LYS A 102 -19.00 15.39 -6.90
C LYS A 102 -20.38 14.92 -6.41
N ASP A 103 -21.26 14.59 -7.35
CA ASP A 103 -22.65 14.22 -7.05
C ASP A 103 -22.76 12.87 -6.32
N ARG A 104 -21.95 11.89 -6.75
CA ARG A 104 -21.86 10.60 -6.06
C ARG A 104 -21.13 10.79 -4.71
N GLY A 105 -21.79 10.32 -3.66
CA GLY A 105 -21.23 10.32 -2.31
C GLY A 105 -20.22 9.19 -2.07
N PRO A 106 -19.56 9.21 -0.90
CA PRO A 106 -18.68 8.14 -0.46
C PRO A 106 -19.36 6.78 -0.50
N GLN A 107 -18.59 5.72 -0.78
CA GLN A 107 -18.98 4.32 -0.70
C GLN A 107 -17.93 3.49 0.01
N GLN A 108 -18.35 2.35 0.55
CA GLN A 108 -17.46 1.44 1.27
C GLN A 108 -16.29 1.04 0.37
N GLY A 109 -15.07 1.11 0.93
CA GLY A 109 -13.86 0.77 0.19
C GLY A 109 -13.24 1.91 -0.61
N ASP A 110 -13.90 3.08 -0.73
CA ASP A 110 -13.28 4.28 -1.28
C ASP A 110 -12.01 4.65 -0.49
N LEU A 111 -11.14 5.42 -1.15
CA LEU A 111 -9.77 5.64 -0.73
C LEU A 111 -9.63 6.98 0.00
N LEU A 112 -9.36 6.92 1.30
CA LEU A 112 -8.96 8.08 2.07
C LEU A 112 -7.44 8.22 2.07
N ILE A 113 -6.96 9.34 1.54
CA ILE A 113 -5.53 9.64 1.41
C ILE A 113 -5.18 10.75 2.38
N THR A 114 -4.20 10.51 3.25
CA THR A 114 -3.81 11.49 4.27
C THR A 114 -2.35 11.36 4.68
N LYS A 115 -1.79 12.47 5.17
CA LYS A 115 -0.43 12.52 5.69
C LYS A 115 -0.40 11.91 7.10
N CYS A 116 0.55 11.02 7.33
CA CYS A 116 0.78 10.34 8.58
C CYS A 116 2.21 10.62 9.07
N LYS A 117 2.40 10.67 10.39
CA LYS A 117 3.72 10.60 11.02
C LYS A 117 4.07 9.14 11.30
N ILE A 118 5.26 8.72 10.91
CA ILE A 118 5.77 7.35 11.07
C ILE A 118 7.22 7.37 11.57
N PRO A 119 7.72 6.28 12.19
CA PRO A 119 9.14 6.09 12.37
C PRO A 119 9.88 6.16 11.03
N LYS A 120 11.13 6.58 11.08
CA LYS A 120 12.05 6.42 9.96
C LYS A 120 12.12 4.94 9.59
N ALA A 121 11.82 4.65 8.33
CA ALA A 121 11.74 3.31 7.79
C ALA A 121 12.40 3.25 6.41
N TYR A 122 12.79 2.06 5.97
CA TYR A 122 13.25 1.84 4.62
C TYR A 122 12.10 2.02 3.62
N THR A 123 12.21 3.00 2.73
CA THR A 123 11.15 3.35 1.76
C THR A 123 11.33 2.63 0.41
N GLY A 124 11.47 1.29 0.46
CA GLY A 124 11.60 0.42 -0.71
C GLY A 124 10.31 0.28 -1.53
N LEU A 125 10.31 -0.61 -2.53
CA LEU A 125 9.15 -0.86 -3.40
C LEU A 125 7.93 -1.32 -2.60
N LEU A 126 8.09 -2.28 -1.69
CA LEU A 126 6.98 -2.84 -0.92
C LEU A 126 6.39 -1.81 0.04
N PHE A 127 7.25 -0.96 0.62
CA PHE A 127 6.79 0.17 1.44
C PHE A 127 5.93 1.14 0.62
N ASN A 128 6.38 1.45 -0.61
CA ASN A 128 5.64 2.34 -1.51
C ASN A 128 4.30 1.74 -1.96
N LEU A 129 4.21 0.43 -2.17
CA LEU A 129 2.94 -0.23 -2.45
C LEU A 129 2.01 -0.20 -1.23
N ALA A 130 2.53 -0.55 -0.05
CA ALA A 130 1.75 -0.60 1.19
C ALA A 130 1.13 0.77 1.53
N ARG A 131 1.91 1.86 1.43
CA ARG A 131 1.37 3.22 1.66
C ARG A 131 0.31 3.64 0.64
N ASN A 132 0.28 3.04 -0.55
CA ASN A 132 -0.77 3.28 -1.54
C ASN A 132 -1.99 2.37 -1.32
N GLY A 133 -2.04 1.60 -0.22
CA GLY A 133 -3.14 0.68 0.06
C GLY A 133 -3.17 -0.49 -0.93
N ILE A 134 -2.03 -0.87 -1.51
CA ILE A 134 -1.89 -1.98 -2.44
C ILE A 134 -1.36 -3.17 -1.64
N SER A 135 -2.10 -4.28 -1.65
CA SER A 135 -1.69 -5.54 -1.02
C SER A 135 -1.50 -6.61 -2.08
N LEU A 136 -0.43 -7.42 -1.95
CA LEU A 136 -0.14 -8.54 -2.84
C LEU A 136 -0.24 -9.85 -2.08
N THR A 137 -0.89 -10.84 -2.69
CA THR A 137 -1.02 -12.21 -2.18
C THR A 137 -0.39 -13.21 -3.15
N ASN A 138 -0.07 -14.38 -2.63
CA ASN A 138 0.28 -15.54 -3.45
C ASN A 138 -0.98 -16.09 -4.17
N VAL A 139 -0.81 -17.13 -4.97
CA VAL A 139 -1.93 -17.75 -5.72
C VAL A 139 -3.06 -18.29 -4.81
N TYR A 140 -2.75 -18.56 -3.54
CA TYR A 140 -3.66 -19.09 -2.51
C TYR A 140 -4.32 -18.00 -1.65
N ASP A 141 -4.24 -16.73 -2.06
CA ASP A 141 -4.80 -15.59 -1.31
C ASP A 141 -4.11 -15.30 0.03
N GLU A 142 -2.93 -15.88 0.27
CA GLU A 142 -2.14 -15.60 1.47
C GLU A 142 -1.25 -14.38 1.24
N PRO A 143 -1.19 -13.42 2.19
CA PRO A 143 -0.31 -12.28 2.07
C PRO A 143 1.15 -12.71 2.17
N PHE A 144 2.03 -12.13 1.34
CA PHE A 144 3.47 -12.40 1.44
C PHE A 144 4.07 -11.94 2.78
N TYR A 145 3.50 -10.91 3.39
CA TYR A 145 3.93 -10.34 4.67
C TYR A 145 2.76 -9.67 5.39
N ASN A 146 2.87 -9.52 6.72
CA ASN A 146 1.91 -8.72 7.47
C ASN A 146 2.15 -7.23 7.19
N SER A 147 1.09 -6.47 6.90
CA SER A 147 1.20 -5.05 6.55
C SER A 147 1.87 -4.19 7.64
N THR A 148 1.80 -4.61 8.91
CA THR A 148 2.51 -3.95 10.02
C THR A 148 4.03 -4.12 9.98
N GLU A 149 4.53 -5.19 9.38
CA GLU A 149 5.96 -5.51 9.35
C GLU A 149 6.72 -4.59 8.39
N ILE A 150 6.03 -3.91 7.48
CA ILE A 150 6.61 -3.05 6.45
C ILE A 150 7.51 -1.95 7.01
N PHE A 151 7.24 -1.51 8.24
CA PHE A 151 8.04 -0.48 8.93
C PHE A 151 9.37 -1.02 9.47
N SER A 152 9.52 -2.33 9.57
CA SER A 152 10.72 -3.02 10.04
C SER A 152 11.62 -3.53 8.92
N PHE A 153 11.16 -3.44 7.66
CA PHE A 153 11.90 -3.97 6.53
C PHE A 153 13.22 -3.22 6.31
N GLY A 154 14.21 -3.96 5.84
CA GLY A 154 15.41 -3.43 5.21
C GLY A 154 15.56 -3.95 3.78
N PRO A 155 16.62 -3.53 3.06
CA PRO A 155 16.85 -3.95 1.67
C PRO A 155 16.87 -5.49 1.50
N ALA A 156 17.56 -6.22 2.39
CA ALA A 156 17.65 -7.68 2.30
C ALA A 156 16.29 -8.37 2.45
N THR A 157 15.45 -7.88 3.38
CA THR A 157 14.10 -8.38 3.60
C THR A 157 13.21 -8.14 2.39
N GLU A 158 13.22 -6.93 1.82
CA GLU A 158 12.48 -6.62 0.60
C GLU A 158 12.92 -7.55 -0.55
N GLN A 159 14.23 -7.73 -0.73
CA GLN A 159 14.77 -8.61 -1.76
C GLN A 159 14.30 -10.08 -1.60
N ALA A 160 14.22 -10.59 -0.37
CA ALA A 160 13.71 -11.94 -0.10
C ALA A 160 12.22 -12.07 -0.46
N PHE A 161 11.39 -11.06 -0.19
CA PHE A 161 9.99 -11.07 -0.59
C PHE A 161 9.81 -11.00 -2.11
N LEU A 162 10.64 -10.24 -2.81
CA LEU A 162 10.62 -10.20 -4.28
C LEU A 162 11.03 -11.55 -4.89
N ASP A 163 12.00 -12.25 -4.28
CA ASP A 163 12.37 -13.61 -4.67
C ASP A 163 11.21 -14.61 -4.42
N SER A 164 10.48 -14.45 -3.31
CA SER A 164 9.28 -15.24 -3.00
C SER A 164 8.14 -15.00 -4.01
N MET A 165 7.85 -13.74 -4.35
CA MET A 165 6.88 -13.39 -5.40
C MET A 165 7.28 -13.98 -6.75
N ALA A 166 8.57 -13.96 -7.09
CA ALA A 166 9.05 -14.60 -8.30
C ALA A 166 8.83 -16.13 -8.27
N ALA A 167 9.07 -16.77 -7.13
CA ALA A 167 8.79 -18.19 -6.99
C ALA A 167 7.29 -18.52 -7.16
N ASP A 168 6.40 -17.71 -6.60
CA ASP A 168 4.94 -17.86 -6.75
C ASP A 168 4.51 -17.70 -8.21
N ILE A 169 5.00 -16.69 -8.93
CA ILE A 169 4.71 -16.50 -10.36
C ILE A 169 5.13 -17.74 -11.18
N ARG A 170 6.34 -18.26 -10.94
CA ARG A 170 6.83 -19.48 -11.61
C ARG A 170 5.99 -20.70 -11.25
N TYR A 171 5.59 -20.82 -9.99
CA TYR A 171 4.75 -21.90 -9.50
C TYR A 171 3.39 -21.90 -10.19
N THR A 172 2.71 -20.75 -10.20
CA THR A 172 1.40 -20.57 -10.83
C THR A 172 1.45 -20.91 -12.33
N ALA A 173 2.49 -20.47 -13.04
CA ALA A 173 2.64 -20.78 -14.45
C ALA A 173 2.73 -22.29 -14.73
N LYS A 174 3.49 -23.04 -13.92
CA LYS A 174 3.58 -24.51 -14.00
C LYS A 174 2.23 -25.17 -13.74
N ALA A 175 1.52 -24.70 -12.72
CA ALA A 175 0.20 -25.22 -12.35
C ALA A 175 -0.83 -24.99 -13.47
N MET A 176 -0.88 -23.78 -14.04
CA MET A 176 -1.79 -23.42 -15.13
C MET A 176 -1.53 -24.22 -16.41
N LEU A 177 -0.25 -24.43 -16.77
CA LEU A 177 0.12 -25.28 -17.90
C LEU A 177 -0.31 -26.73 -17.72
N LYS A 178 -0.13 -27.28 -16.51
CA LYS A 178 -0.55 -28.64 -16.19
C LYS A 178 -2.07 -28.79 -16.23
N GLN A 179 -2.81 -27.77 -15.80
CA GLN A 179 -4.27 -27.80 -15.80
C GLN A 179 -4.85 -27.69 -17.22
N GLY A 180 -4.24 -26.89 -18.10
CA GLY A 180 -4.63 -26.75 -19.50
C GLY A 180 -5.99 -26.08 -19.74
N SER A 181 -6.61 -25.50 -18.70
CA SER A 181 -7.94 -24.86 -18.76
C SER A 181 -7.91 -23.45 -19.37
N ILE A 182 -6.77 -22.78 -19.34
CA ILE A 182 -6.58 -21.43 -19.87
C ILE A 182 -5.57 -21.51 -21.03
N PRO A 183 -5.87 -20.95 -22.21
CA PRO A 183 -4.94 -20.91 -23.32
C PRO A 183 -3.63 -20.22 -22.94
N ASN A 184 -2.50 -20.86 -23.24
CA ASN A 184 -1.18 -20.24 -23.10
C ASN A 184 -0.93 -19.28 -24.28
N GLN A 185 -1.45 -18.05 -24.15
CA GLN A 185 -1.48 -17.04 -25.21
C GLN A 185 -0.08 -16.48 -25.50
N VAL A 186 0.16 -16.10 -26.76
CA VAL A 186 1.37 -15.38 -27.17
C VAL A 186 1.25 -13.92 -26.76
N VAL A 187 2.31 -13.38 -26.15
CA VAL A 187 2.45 -11.96 -25.81
C VAL A 187 2.83 -11.19 -27.07
N ASN A 188 2.11 -10.10 -27.35
CA ASN A 188 2.36 -9.22 -28.51
C ASN A 188 2.85 -7.84 -28.04
N GLY A 189 4.17 -7.68 -27.93
CA GLY A 189 4.88 -6.48 -27.51
C GLY A 189 5.53 -6.57 -26.13
N GLY A 190 6.30 -5.53 -25.77
CA GLY A 190 6.99 -5.45 -24.48
C GLY A 190 8.21 -6.38 -24.39
N ILE A 191 8.72 -6.61 -23.17
CA ILE A 191 9.94 -7.38 -22.93
C ILE A 191 9.78 -8.90 -23.11
N TYR A 192 8.54 -9.38 -23.27
CA TYR A 192 8.21 -10.80 -23.48
C TYR A 192 7.62 -11.07 -24.87
N ASP A 193 7.80 -10.16 -25.82
CA ASP A 193 7.26 -10.28 -27.17
C ASP A 193 7.57 -11.64 -27.82
N GLY A 194 6.57 -12.22 -28.47
CA GLY A 194 6.64 -13.52 -29.15
C GLY A 194 6.69 -14.74 -28.21
N LYS A 195 6.80 -14.57 -26.90
CA LYS A 195 6.75 -15.68 -25.93
C LYS A 195 5.31 -15.96 -25.51
N LYS A 196 5.00 -17.22 -25.16
CA LYS A 196 3.74 -17.54 -24.51
C LYS A 196 3.78 -17.16 -23.03
N VAL A 197 2.66 -16.67 -22.50
CA VAL A 197 2.56 -16.09 -21.14
C VAL A 197 3.11 -17.05 -20.08
N PHE A 198 2.61 -18.28 -20.01
CA PHE A 198 3.02 -19.24 -18.97
C PHE A 198 4.46 -19.75 -19.19
N ASP A 199 4.92 -19.83 -20.43
CA ASP A 199 6.29 -20.25 -20.72
C ASP A 199 7.29 -19.18 -20.26
N ALA A 200 6.98 -17.91 -20.52
CA ALA A 200 7.77 -16.79 -20.04
C ALA A 200 7.73 -16.66 -18.50
N MET A 201 6.54 -16.81 -17.88
CA MET A 201 6.37 -16.74 -16.42
C MET A 201 7.22 -17.79 -15.68
N GLN A 202 7.44 -18.98 -16.25
CA GLN A 202 8.30 -20.01 -15.64
C GLN A 202 9.77 -19.60 -15.50
N ALA A 203 10.24 -18.65 -16.32
CA ALA A 203 11.62 -18.21 -16.37
C ALA A 203 11.86 -16.84 -15.69
N ILE A 204 10.82 -16.23 -15.10
CA ILE A 204 10.95 -14.90 -14.50
C ILE A 204 11.90 -14.91 -13.32
N THR A 205 12.59 -13.79 -13.17
CA THR A 205 13.53 -13.50 -12.10
C THR A 205 12.96 -12.43 -11.17
N LYS A 206 13.61 -12.24 -10.03
CA LYS A 206 13.32 -11.09 -9.16
C LYS A 206 13.40 -9.74 -9.89
N LYS A 207 14.34 -9.57 -10.82
CA LYS A 207 14.48 -8.30 -11.57
C LYS A 207 13.24 -8.00 -12.40
N ASP A 208 12.56 -9.03 -12.89
CA ASP A 208 11.29 -8.88 -13.61
C ASP A 208 10.18 -8.42 -12.67
N VAL A 209 10.12 -9.01 -11.47
CA VAL A 209 9.19 -8.57 -10.40
C VAL A 209 9.46 -7.13 -9.99
N GLU A 210 10.72 -6.73 -9.83
CA GLU A 210 11.09 -5.34 -9.53
C GLU A 210 10.60 -4.36 -10.60
N LYS A 211 10.78 -4.68 -11.88
CA LYS A 211 10.26 -3.86 -12.99
C LYS A 211 8.75 -3.72 -12.93
N PHE A 212 8.06 -4.83 -12.70
CA PHE A 212 6.61 -4.85 -12.53
C PHE A 212 6.16 -3.98 -11.34
N LEU A 213 6.77 -4.14 -10.16
CA LEU A 213 6.37 -3.38 -8.97
C LEU A 213 6.71 -1.88 -9.08
N LYS A 214 7.77 -1.52 -9.81
CA LYS A 214 8.02 -0.11 -10.19
C LYS A 214 6.88 0.46 -11.02
N TYR A 215 6.37 -0.30 -12.00
CA TYR A 215 5.19 0.10 -12.77
C TYR A 215 3.95 0.25 -11.88
N VAL A 216 3.68 -0.71 -10.99
CA VAL A 216 2.56 -0.66 -10.03
C VAL A 216 2.65 0.58 -9.14
N LYS A 217 3.85 0.89 -8.63
CA LYS A 217 4.12 2.07 -7.79
C LYS A 217 3.73 3.37 -8.49
N VAL A 218 4.05 3.54 -9.79
CA VAL A 218 3.72 4.78 -10.52
C VAL A 218 2.31 4.80 -11.09
N SER A 219 1.61 3.66 -11.07
CA SER A 219 0.22 3.51 -11.54
C SER A 219 -0.76 3.18 -10.40
N PRO A 220 -0.71 3.84 -9.22
CA PRO A 220 -1.50 3.41 -8.06
C PRO A 220 -3.00 3.49 -8.32
N SER A 221 -3.45 4.33 -9.26
CA SER A 221 -4.85 4.42 -9.67
C SER A 221 -5.43 3.10 -10.18
N LYS A 222 -4.61 2.15 -10.63
CA LYS A 222 -5.06 0.85 -11.13
C LYS A 222 -5.07 -0.25 -10.06
N TYR A 223 -4.46 0.01 -8.89
CA TYR A 223 -4.17 -1.03 -7.90
C TYR A 223 -4.61 -0.68 -6.47
N ALA A 224 -4.67 0.61 -6.13
CA ALA A 224 -4.91 1.07 -4.77
C ALA A 224 -6.27 0.62 -4.20
N GLY A 225 -6.27 0.21 -2.94
CA GLY A 225 -7.46 -0.29 -2.22
C GLY A 225 -7.85 -1.72 -2.53
N ASN A 226 -7.05 -2.44 -3.33
CA ASN A 226 -7.32 -3.80 -3.71
C ASN A 226 -6.20 -4.74 -3.25
N THR A 227 -6.58 -6.00 -3.04
CA THR A 227 -5.67 -7.12 -2.80
C THR A 227 -5.56 -7.89 -4.11
N TRP A 228 -4.33 -8.13 -4.58
CA TRP A 228 -4.08 -8.76 -5.87
C TRP A 228 -3.19 -9.98 -5.74
N LYS A 229 -3.56 -11.07 -6.42
CA LYS A 229 -2.65 -12.21 -6.62
C LYS A 229 -1.51 -11.79 -7.54
N VAL A 230 -0.28 -11.83 -7.04
CA VAL A 230 0.88 -11.30 -7.77
C VAL A 230 1.03 -11.94 -9.16
N SER A 231 0.78 -13.25 -9.26
CA SER A 231 0.84 -13.99 -10.53
C SER A 231 -0.17 -13.51 -11.57
N GLU A 232 -1.39 -13.14 -11.13
CA GLU A 232 -2.45 -12.69 -12.03
C GLU A 232 -2.14 -11.30 -12.59
N VAL A 233 -1.84 -10.34 -11.70
CA VAL A 233 -1.54 -8.97 -12.13
C VAL A 233 -0.21 -8.87 -12.90
N PHE A 234 0.74 -9.76 -12.62
CA PHE A 234 1.96 -9.89 -13.41
C PHE A 234 1.65 -10.40 -14.82
N ALA A 235 0.83 -11.44 -14.97
CA ALA A 235 0.39 -11.93 -16.28
C ALA A 235 -0.38 -10.85 -17.05
N THR A 236 -1.27 -10.10 -16.39
CA THR A 236 -1.96 -8.95 -17.01
C THR A 236 -0.96 -7.89 -17.47
N TRP A 237 0.07 -7.58 -16.69
CA TRP A 237 1.13 -6.65 -17.07
C TRP A 237 1.91 -7.12 -18.30
N MET A 238 2.20 -8.43 -18.41
CA MET A 238 2.82 -9.03 -19.59
C MET A 238 1.94 -8.87 -20.84
N VAL A 239 0.66 -9.24 -20.74
CA VAL A 239 -0.31 -9.12 -21.86
C VAL A 239 -0.53 -7.65 -22.24
N SER A 240 -0.39 -6.74 -21.29
CA SER A 240 -0.46 -5.29 -21.51
C SER A 240 0.83 -4.70 -22.10
N LYS A 241 1.73 -5.52 -22.65
CA LYS A 241 3.00 -5.11 -23.29
C LYS A 241 4.03 -4.55 -22.32
N THR A 242 4.00 -5.00 -21.06
CA THR A 242 4.96 -4.64 -20.01
C THR A 242 5.26 -3.14 -19.96
N PRO A 243 4.25 -2.27 -19.75
CA PRO A 243 4.47 -0.84 -19.65
C PRO A 243 5.49 -0.55 -18.55
N GLU A 244 6.43 0.34 -18.86
CA GLU A 244 7.50 0.71 -17.94
C GLU A 244 7.07 1.84 -17.02
N ALA A 245 7.75 1.96 -15.88
CA ALA A 245 7.61 3.14 -15.04
C ALA A 245 8.32 4.33 -15.71
N ILE A 246 7.58 5.39 -16.02
CA ILE A 246 8.16 6.68 -16.39
C ILE A 246 8.36 7.43 -15.07
N GLU A 247 9.60 7.49 -14.59
CA GLU A 247 10.00 8.17 -13.35
C GLU A 247 10.24 9.67 -13.56
#